data_AF-A0A6I3FUD1-F1
#
_entry.id   AF-A0A6I3FUD1-F1
#
_cell.length_a   1.000
_cell.length_b   1.000
_cell.length_c   1.000
_cell.angle_alpha   90.00
_cell.angle_beta   90.00
_cell.angle_gamma   90.00
#
_symmetry.space_group_name_H-M   'P 1'
#
loop_
_entity.id
_entity.type
_entity.pdbx_description
1 polymer ?
#
loop_
_entity_poly.entity_id
_entity_poly.type
_entity_poly.pdbx_seq_one_letter_code
_entity_poly.pdbx_strand_id
1 'polypeptide(L)' 'MSEAPNYGFATRAIHVGSPNPLTGAIIPSIDLSVTFEVDEPGNPSTGYEYSRVGNP' A
#
# COMPACT_ATOMS: atom_id res chain seq x y z
N MET A 1 -13.12 1.85 9.35
CA MET A 1 -12.85 1.93 7.91
C MET A 1 -14.05 2.58 7.26
N SER A 2 -13.90 3.80 6.72
CA SER A 2 -14.98 4.47 5.99
C SER A 2 -15.38 3.62 4.78
N GLU A 3 -16.68 3.45 4.57
CA GLU A 3 -17.21 2.76 3.39
C GLU A 3 -16.70 3.49 2.14
N ALA A 4 -15.99 2.78 1.25
CA ALA A 4 -15.58 3.35 -0.01
C ALA A 4 -16.85 3.75 -0.79
N PRO A 5 -16.92 4.95 -1.39
CA PRO A 5 -18.09 5.36 -2.14
C PRO A 5 -18.43 4.29 -3.17
N ASN A 6 -19.72 3.96 -3.30
CA ASN A 6 -20.19 2.85 -4.14
C ASN A 6 -20.14 3.27 -5.63
N TYR A 7 -18.92 3.36 -6.16
CA TYR A 7 -18.64 3.75 -7.53
C TYR A 7 -18.83 2.57 -8.50
N GLY A 8 -19.18 2.90 -9.75
CA GLY A 8 -19.17 1.95 -10.86
C GLY A 8 -17.78 1.34 -11.10
N PHE A 9 -17.72 0.21 -11.82
CA PHE A 9 -16.47 -0.52 -12.08
C PHE A 9 -15.36 0.36 -12.67
N ALA A 10 -15.67 1.14 -13.70
CA ALA A 10 -14.69 1.99 -14.38
C ALA A 10 -14.02 3.00 -13.44
N THR A 11 -14.80 3.63 -12.56
CA THR A 11 -14.29 4.57 -11.56
C THR A 11 -13.45 3.85 -10.51
N ARG A 12 -13.90 2.70 -9.98
CA ARG A 12 -13.10 1.93 -9.00
C ARG A 12 -11.76 1.47 -9.57
N ALA A 13 -11.73 1.04 -10.83
CA ALA A 13 -10.51 0.60 -11.49
C ALA A 13 -9.44 1.70 -11.61
N ILE A 14 -9.84 2.97 -11.62
CA ILE A 14 -8.93 4.12 -11.69
C ILE A 14 -8.48 4.57 -10.29
N HIS A 15 -9.36 4.53 -9.30
CA HIS A 15 -9.12 5.14 -7.98
C HIS A 15 -8.62 4.19 -6.91
N VAL A 16 -8.73 2.87 -7.09
CA VAL A 16 -8.25 1.90 -6.09
C VAL A 16 -6.73 2.00 -5.92
N GLY A 17 -6.27 2.04 -4.67
CA GLY A 17 -4.84 2.09 -4.34
C GLY A 17 -4.18 3.47 -4.44
N SER A 18 -4.94 4.54 -4.74
CA SER A 18 -4.41 5.91 -4.89
C SER A 18 -5.19 6.94 -4.08
N PRO A 19 -4.55 8.05 -3.65
CA PRO A 19 -3.13 8.35 -3.75
C PRO A 19 -2.29 7.65 -2.66
N ASN A 20 -0.97 7.62 -2.82
CA ASN A 20 -0.05 7.12 -1.78
C ASN A 20 -0.21 7.98 -0.50
N PRO A 21 -0.52 7.39 0.66
CA PRO A 21 -0.82 8.15 1.88
C PRO A 21 0.42 8.81 2.52
N LEU A 22 1.63 8.34 2.23
CA LEU A 22 2.87 8.87 2.77
C LEU A 22 3.40 10.06 1.96
N THR A 23 3.32 9.99 0.63
CA THR A 23 3.96 10.96 -0.27
C THR A 23 2.98 11.84 -1.04
N GLY A 24 1.71 11.44 -1.12
CA GLY A 24 0.72 12.08 -2.01
C GLY A 24 0.93 11.77 -3.49
N ALA A 25 1.86 10.87 -3.83
CA ALA A 25 2.04 10.44 -5.21
C ALA A 25 0.75 9.81 -5.76
N ILE A 26 0.38 10.18 -6.99
CA ILE A 26 -0.85 9.70 -7.64
C ILE A 26 -0.71 8.25 -8.09
N ILE A 27 0.49 7.90 -8.58
CA ILE A 27 0.83 6.51 -8.92
C ILE A 27 1.42 5.82 -7.69
N PRO A 28 1.13 4.51 -7.50
CA PRO A 28 1.84 3.69 -6.53
C PRO A 28 3.35 3.71 -6.79
N SER A 29 4.13 3.58 -5.73
CA SER A 29 5.59 3.48 -5.81
C SER A 29 6.01 2.13 -6.39
N ILE A 30 7.27 2.04 -6.82
CA ILE A 30 7.91 0.76 -7.13
C ILE A 30 8.99 0.53 -6.07
N ASP A 31 8.67 -0.29 -5.06
CA ASP A 31 9.56 -0.54 -3.93
C ASP A 31 10.53 -1.69 -4.21
N LEU A 32 11.68 -1.35 -4.84
CA LEU A 32 12.74 -2.27 -5.24
C LEU A 32 13.68 -2.68 -4.10
N SER A 33 13.08 -3.16 -3.01
CA SER A 33 13.80 -3.74 -1.86
C SER A 33 13.34 -5.17 -1.63
N VAL A 34 14.19 -5.98 -1.01
CA VAL A 34 13.84 -7.37 -0.63
C VAL A 34 13.45 -7.51 0.84
N THR A 35 13.82 -6.54 1.67
CA THR A 35 13.57 -6.49 3.11
C THR A 35 13.16 -5.08 3.52
N PHE A 36 12.40 -4.97 4.60
CA PHE A 36 11.93 -3.71 5.18
C PHE A 36 12.34 -3.60 6.65
N GLU A 37 12.35 -2.37 7.17
CA GLU A 37 12.59 -2.12 8.59
C GLU A 37 11.42 -2.64 9.43
N VAL A 38 11.75 -3.21 10.59
CA VAL A 38 10.78 -3.80 11.53
C VAL A 38 11.06 -3.19 12.90
N ASP A 39 10.06 -2.50 13.46
CA ASP A 39 10.20 -1.80 14.75
C ASP A 39 10.42 -2.80 15.89
N GLU A 40 9.65 -3.89 15.91
CA GLU A 40 9.72 -4.97 16.88
C GLU A 40 9.54 -6.33 16.19
N PRO A 41 10.26 -7.40 16.58
CA PRO A 41 10.16 -8.70 15.93
C PRO A 41 8.72 -9.22 15.81
N GLY A 42 8.26 -9.42 14.57
CA GLY A 42 6.91 -9.92 14.26
C GLY A 42 5.81 -8.85 14.28
N ASN A 43 6.14 -7.57 14.44
CA ASN A 43 5.19 -6.46 14.47
C ASN A 43 5.68 -5.25 13.64
N PRO A 44 5.76 -5.37 12.30
CA PRO A 44 6.18 -4.27 11.43
C PRO A 44 5.09 -3.20 11.33
N SER A 45 5.38 -1.94 11.68
CA SER A 45 4.41 -0.82 11.55
C SER A 45 3.96 -0.57 10.11
N THR A 46 4.83 -0.87 9.14
CA THR A 46 4.54 -0.76 7.70
C THR A 46 3.67 -1.92 7.18
N GLY A 47 3.56 -3.01 7.95
CA GLY A 47 2.91 -4.25 7.52
C GLY A 47 3.78 -5.15 6.63
N TYR A 48 5.02 -4.77 6.33
CA TYR A 48 5.92 -5.50 5.44
C TYR A 48 7.25 -5.81 6.12
N GLU A 49 7.75 -7.03 5.95
CA GLU A 49 9.08 -7.44 6.40
C GLU A 49 9.95 -7.90 5.23
N TYR A 50 9.35 -8.65 4.29
CA TYR A 50 10.07 -9.27 3.19
C TYR A 50 9.21 -9.40 1.93
N SER A 51 9.73 -8.94 0.78
CA SER A 51 8.96 -8.76 -0.47
C SER A 51 8.35 -10.03 -1.06
N ARG A 52 8.92 -11.22 -0.77
CA ARG A 52 8.32 -12.50 -1.20
C ARG A 52 6.99 -12.79 -0.49
N VAL A 53 6.75 -12.22 0.69
CA VAL A 53 5.51 -12.40 1.45
C VAL A 53 4.55 -11.22 1.20
N GLY A 54 5.08 -10.01 1.06
CA GLY A 54 4.30 -8.83 0.70
C GLY A 54 5.21 -7.63 0.39
N ASN A 55 4.75 -6.76 -0.51
CA ASN A 55 5.40 -5.52 -0.93
C ASN A 55 4.34 -4.41 -0.94
N PRO A 56 4.68 -3.17 -0.52
CA PRO A 56 3.79 -2.02 -0.56
C PRO A 56 3.03 -1.83 -1.88
#